data_AF-A0AAN6IYB8-F1
#
_entry.id   AF-A0AAN6IYB8-F1
#
_cell.length_a   1.000
_cell.length_b   1.000
_cell.length_c   1.000
_cell.angle_alpha   90.00
_cell.angle_beta   90.00
_cell.angle_gamma   90.00
#
_symmetry.space_group_name_H-M   'P 1'
#
loop_
_entity.id
_entity.type
_entity.pdbx_description
1 polymer ?
#
loop_
_entity_poly.entity_id
_entity_poly.type
_entity_poly.pdbx_seq_one_letter_code
_entity_poly.pdbx_strand_id
1 'polypeptide(L)'
;MAGIWGLQNPLAVLLAALMFPLSTFLLLVNHVYVLLVPQNNVRRHLLRTPRFIPRTILLTGINTPQGLRLARAFHDTGHNVIGADYEPGSLPVPARFSQALRRFHRLESTFDENWAVMYVSALVDIIRKERVDVWINCSDSADPYVECQARQAIEQHTNCRGVALRMEDAPHLLTQEAFLTYVESLGLPTPERRLVNSRDEVHRVLNKTHGRRKYLLQSAGGDNLTTDSTVTVLPRRTLSQTYNTIACMPIQKSKPWLLKQVTDGLKKYSTFAIVVNRTVMAFVAFHNINHGSYEALNPKSSLAQSMLRFVQTFASKQDSDSTGHFGIDFCVEQHVDAEGVQENIIPLGISFHAQHGILFFDGLAGSAQLARSYLASISPEVHNTNGIGHLSRSRSSSILFNSQEIQNQDVAFPTGTTPGIYRFGPDLQQRCLTSFARVLTFDITPTEFFNQFLTFIKHLLFWQEELYGFTDPMPFWWTYQIYIPLQHALAMYMGIRGVSKPELLRPFSPRDVTVMDQDPQTHNSEPWAR
;
A
#
# COMPACT_ATOMS: atom_id res chain seq x y z
N MET A 1 6.01 23.85 19.91
CA MET A 1 5.58 22.58 19.28
C MET A 1 6.06 21.31 19.98
N ALA A 2 7.16 21.29 20.74
CA ALA A 2 7.63 20.10 21.48
C ALA A 2 6.70 19.63 22.64
N GLY A 3 5.89 20.54 23.21
CA GLY A 3 4.99 20.21 24.34
C GLY A 3 3.76 19.38 23.97
N ILE A 4 3.29 19.43 22.72
CA ILE A 4 2.07 18.72 22.28
C ILE A 4 2.36 17.22 22.11
N TRP A 5 3.53 16.86 21.58
CA TRP A 5 3.95 15.47 21.39
C TRP A 5 4.28 14.76 22.71
N GLY A 6 4.76 15.49 23.72
CA GLY A 6 5.03 14.93 25.05
C GLY A 6 3.77 14.51 25.83
N LEU A 7 2.64 15.17 25.58
CA LEU A 7 1.34 14.90 26.23
C LEU A 7 0.49 13.85 25.50
N GLN A 8 0.79 13.55 24.23
CA GLN A 8 0.02 12.59 23.43
C GLN A 8 0.14 11.15 23.94
N ASN A 9 1.34 10.74 24.36
CA ASN A 9 1.59 9.38 24.85
C ASN A 9 0.82 9.05 26.15
N PRO A 10 0.85 9.89 27.22
CA PRO A 10 0.11 9.58 28.45
C PRO A 10 -1.40 9.67 28.27
N LEU A 11 -1.89 10.58 27.43
CA LEU A 11 -3.31 10.68 27.11
C LEU A 11 -3.84 9.43 26.41
N ALA A 12 -3.08 8.87 25.46
CA ALA A 12 -3.44 7.64 24.78
C ALA A 12 -3.53 6.45 25.75
N VAL A 13 -2.54 6.32 26.66
CA VAL A 13 -2.53 5.27 27.69
C VAL A 13 -3.71 5.43 28.67
N LEU A 14 -3.99 6.66 29.12
CA LEU A 14 -5.12 6.94 30.00
C LEU A 14 -6.47 6.64 29.33
N LEU A 15 -6.63 7.04 28.07
CA LEU A 15 -7.85 6.79 27.30
C LEU A 15 -8.08 5.29 27.12
N ALA A 16 -7.03 4.53 26.79
CA ALA A 16 -7.12 3.07 26.71
C ALA A 16 -7.52 2.46 28.06
N ALA A 17 -6.90 2.88 29.17
CA ALA A 17 -7.26 2.39 30.51
C ALA A 17 -8.72 2.68 30.89
N LEU A 18 -9.22 3.88 30.56
CA LEU A 18 -10.61 4.27 30.83
C LEU A 18 -11.61 3.50 29.96
N MET A 19 -11.27 3.25 28.69
CA MET A 19 -12.13 2.54 27.73
C MET A 19 -11.99 1.01 27.79
N PHE A 20 -11.04 0.50 28.58
CA PHE A 20 -10.80 -0.93 28.75
C PHE A 20 -12.05 -1.73 29.19
N PRO A 21 -12.81 -1.35 30.25
CA PRO A 21 -13.99 -2.13 30.66
C PRO A 21 -15.08 -2.14 29.60
N LEU A 22 -15.35 -1.00 28.96
CA LEU A 22 -16.38 -0.89 27.92
C LEU A 22 -16.00 -1.68 26.66
N SER A 23 -14.76 -1.54 26.19
CA SER A 23 -14.28 -2.24 24.99
C SER A 23 -14.23 -3.76 25.21
N THR A 24 -13.83 -4.22 26.40
CA THR A 24 -13.83 -5.64 26.76
C THR A 24 -15.25 -6.18 26.86
N PHE A 25 -16.18 -5.42 27.43
CA PHE A 25 -17.59 -5.79 27.44
C PHE A 25 -18.15 -5.95 26.01
N LEU A 26 -17.87 -4.99 25.12
CA LEU A 26 -18.29 -5.07 23.71
C LEU A 26 -17.67 -6.26 22.97
N LEU A 27 -16.39 -6.57 23.24
CA LEU A 27 -15.73 -7.76 22.70
C LEU A 27 -16.42 -9.05 23.15
N LEU A 28 -16.75 -9.16 24.44
CA LEU A 28 -17.46 -10.32 24.99
C LEU A 28 -18.86 -10.45 24.38
N VAL A 29 -19.60 -9.35 24.27
CA VAL A 29 -20.92 -9.34 23.61
C VAL A 29 -20.80 -9.79 22.14
N ASN A 30 -19.79 -9.32 21.41
CA ASN A 30 -19.54 -9.75 20.03
C ASN A 30 -19.26 -11.28 19.97
N HIS A 31 -18.38 -11.80 20.82
CA HIS A 31 -18.12 -13.24 20.86
C HIS A 31 -19.35 -14.07 21.23
N VAL A 32 -20.14 -13.63 22.21
CA VAL A 32 -21.42 -14.28 22.55
C VAL A 32 -22.37 -14.25 21.36
N TYR A 33 -22.45 -13.13 20.64
CA TYR A 33 -23.26 -13.03 19.42
C TYR A 33 -22.81 -14.01 18.34
N VAL A 34 -21.50 -14.07 18.03
CA VAL A 34 -20.93 -14.98 17.02
C VAL A 34 -21.13 -16.46 17.41
N LEU A 35 -21.12 -16.77 18.71
CA LEU A 35 -21.39 -18.11 19.22
C LEU A 35 -22.87 -18.50 19.13
N LEU A 36 -23.78 -17.57 19.45
CA LEU A 36 -25.23 -17.83 19.51
C LEU A 36 -25.92 -17.76 18.16
N VAL A 37 -25.48 -16.85 17.28
CA VAL A 37 -26.08 -16.69 15.95
C VAL A 37 -25.40 -17.69 15.01
N PRO A 38 -26.11 -18.72 14.53
CA PRO A 38 -25.54 -19.68 13.61
C PRO A 38 -25.17 -18.97 12.31
N GLN A 39 -23.89 -18.62 12.19
CA GLN A 39 -23.37 -18.15 10.92
C GLN A 39 -23.48 -19.32 9.94
N ASN A 40 -24.06 -19.06 8.77
CA ASN A 40 -23.88 -19.91 7.60
C ASN A 40 -22.38 -19.96 7.34
N ASN A 41 -21.71 -20.92 7.98
CA ASN A 41 -20.28 -21.10 7.89
C ASN A 41 -20.02 -21.65 6.49
N VAL A 42 -19.93 -20.74 5.53
CA VAL A 42 -19.62 -21.05 4.13
C VAL A 42 -18.34 -21.86 4.08
N ARG A 43 -17.37 -21.52 4.93
CA ARG A 43 -16.19 -22.33 5.20
C ARG A 43 -16.49 -23.81 5.46
N ARG A 44 -17.42 -24.14 6.37
CA ARG A 44 -17.81 -25.54 6.67
C ARG A 44 -18.50 -26.20 5.48
N HIS A 45 -19.28 -25.45 4.71
CA HIS A 45 -19.92 -25.96 3.50
C HIS A 45 -18.89 -26.24 2.40
N LEU A 46 -17.94 -25.34 2.17
CA LEU A 46 -16.85 -25.51 1.22
C LEU A 46 -15.99 -26.73 1.56
N LEU A 47 -15.64 -26.90 2.85
CA LEU A 47 -14.90 -28.08 3.32
C LEU A 47 -15.66 -29.40 3.14
N ARG A 48 -16.99 -29.38 3.10
CA ARG A 48 -17.83 -30.55 2.81
C ARG A 48 -18.10 -30.74 1.32
N THR A 49 -17.75 -29.76 0.48
CA THR A 49 -18.05 -29.82 -0.95
C THR A 49 -17.11 -30.84 -1.60
N PRO A 50 -17.65 -31.87 -2.30
CA PRO A 50 -16.82 -32.85 -2.96
C PRO A 50 -15.92 -32.16 -4.01
N ARG A 51 -14.63 -32.53 -4.02
CA ARG A 51 -13.53 -31.93 -4.83
C ARG A 51 -12.90 -30.65 -4.28
N PHE A 52 -13.34 -30.11 -3.14
CA PHE A 52 -12.63 -28.99 -2.52
C PHE A 52 -11.31 -29.49 -1.92
N ILE A 53 -10.20 -28.86 -2.29
CA ILE A 53 -8.88 -29.16 -1.73
C ILE A 53 -8.40 -27.90 -1.00
N PRO A 54 -8.39 -27.90 0.34
CA PRO A 54 -7.82 -26.82 1.12
C PRO A 54 -6.33 -26.67 0.81
N ARG A 55 -5.91 -25.48 0.38
CA ARG A 55 -4.51 -25.08 0.25
C ARG A 55 -3.99 -24.50 1.55
N THR A 56 -2.68 -24.56 1.75
CA THR A 56 -1.97 -23.93 2.86
C THR A 56 -1.22 -22.71 2.36
N ILE A 57 -1.56 -21.53 2.88
CA ILE A 57 -1.01 -20.25 2.47
C ILE A 57 -0.16 -19.68 3.61
N LEU A 58 1.07 -19.27 3.30
CA LEU A 58 1.92 -18.51 4.20
C LEU A 58 1.84 -17.02 3.85
N LEU A 59 1.56 -16.19 4.84
CA LEU A 59 1.51 -14.74 4.72
C LEU A 59 2.61 -14.12 5.60
N THR A 60 3.57 -13.44 4.98
CA THR A 60 4.52 -12.56 5.70
C THR A 60 3.94 -11.14 5.78
N GLY A 61 4.27 -10.38 6.84
CA GLY A 61 3.66 -9.07 7.08
C GLY A 61 2.17 -9.15 7.44
N ILE A 62 1.78 -10.21 8.15
CA ILE A 62 0.40 -10.44 8.58
C ILE A 62 -0.11 -9.38 9.56
N ASN A 63 0.80 -8.67 10.24
CA ASN A 63 0.46 -7.58 11.14
C ASN A 63 0.02 -6.30 10.42
N THR A 64 0.11 -6.25 9.09
CA THR A 64 -0.50 -5.18 8.29
C THR A 64 -2.02 -5.42 8.14
N PRO A 65 -2.85 -4.36 8.06
CA PRO A 65 -4.28 -4.51 7.75
C PRO A 65 -4.53 -5.34 6.49
N GLN A 66 -3.67 -5.17 5.49
CA GLN A 66 -3.71 -5.86 4.21
C GLN A 66 -3.44 -7.36 4.34
N GLY A 67 -2.39 -7.73 5.10
CA GLY A 67 -2.09 -9.11 5.44
C GLY A 67 -3.23 -9.77 6.21
N LEU A 68 -3.79 -9.08 7.22
CA LEU A 68 -4.91 -9.58 8.01
C LEU A 68 -6.19 -9.77 7.18
N ARG A 69 -6.51 -8.82 6.29
CA ARG A 69 -7.64 -8.96 5.34
C ARG A 69 -7.45 -10.18 4.44
N LEU A 70 -6.25 -10.39 3.93
CA LEU A 70 -5.95 -11.53 3.08
C LEU A 70 -6.02 -12.86 3.84
N ALA A 71 -5.56 -12.90 5.09
CA ALA A 71 -5.75 -14.06 5.96
C ALA A 71 -7.23 -14.40 6.15
N ARG A 72 -8.05 -13.40 6.46
CA ARG A 72 -9.51 -13.58 6.58
C ARG A 72 -10.10 -14.09 5.26
N ALA A 73 -9.67 -13.55 4.11
CA ALA A 73 -10.14 -14.00 2.80
C ALA A 73 -9.89 -15.49 2.55
N PHE A 74 -8.67 -15.96 2.79
CA PHE A 74 -8.31 -17.38 2.64
C PHE A 74 -9.00 -18.26 3.69
N HIS A 75 -9.15 -17.77 4.93
CA HIS A 75 -9.85 -18.49 5.97
C HIS A 75 -11.33 -18.70 5.64
N ASP A 76 -12.02 -17.64 5.23
CA ASP A 76 -13.44 -17.66 4.89
C ASP A 76 -13.75 -18.61 3.72
N THR A 77 -12.79 -18.72 2.78
CA THR A 77 -12.86 -19.57 1.60
C THR A 77 -12.40 -21.01 1.84
N GLY A 78 -12.12 -21.40 3.10
CA GLY A 78 -11.84 -22.80 3.45
C GLY A 78 -10.37 -23.20 3.39
N HIS A 79 -9.46 -22.27 3.18
CA HIS A 79 -8.03 -22.55 3.14
C HIS A 79 -7.37 -22.43 4.53
N ASN A 80 -6.18 -23.00 4.64
CA ASN A 80 -5.37 -22.91 5.86
C ASN A 80 -4.43 -21.72 5.74
N VAL A 81 -4.42 -20.85 6.74
CA VAL A 81 -3.57 -19.66 6.75
C VAL A 81 -2.53 -19.78 7.84
N ILE A 82 -1.28 -19.53 7.46
CA ILE A 82 -0.13 -19.48 8.34
C ILE A 82 0.40 -18.06 8.28
N GLY A 83 0.47 -17.39 9.43
CA GLY A 83 1.05 -16.06 9.53
C GLY A 83 2.52 -16.15 9.94
N ALA A 84 3.35 -15.29 9.38
CA ALA A 84 4.71 -15.07 9.85
C ALA A 84 4.98 -13.56 9.97
N ASP A 85 5.50 -13.12 11.11
CA ASP A 85 5.86 -11.73 11.33
C ASP A 85 6.88 -11.55 12.45
N TYR A 86 7.44 -10.35 12.52
CA TYR A 86 8.31 -9.92 13.60
C TYR A 86 7.49 -9.51 14.82
N GLU A 87 7.92 -9.97 16.01
CA GLU A 87 7.38 -9.50 17.30
C GLU A 87 8.42 -8.60 17.98
N PRO A 88 8.39 -7.28 17.72
CA PRO A 88 9.38 -6.36 18.24
C PRO A 88 9.32 -6.34 19.78
N GLY A 89 10.47 -6.55 20.43
CA GLY A 89 10.56 -6.55 21.90
C GLY A 89 9.86 -7.73 22.56
N SER A 90 9.62 -8.80 21.80
CA SER A 90 8.84 -9.97 22.24
C SER A 90 7.39 -9.64 22.63
N LEU A 91 6.87 -8.49 22.19
CA LEU A 91 5.47 -8.13 22.34
C LEU A 91 4.65 -8.84 21.25
N PRO A 92 3.64 -9.66 21.63
CA PRO A 92 2.78 -10.30 20.65
C PRO A 92 2.06 -9.31 19.76
N VAL A 93 2.22 -9.49 18.45
CA VAL A 93 1.54 -8.66 17.45
C VAL A 93 0.04 -8.98 17.40
N PRO A 94 -0.83 -7.98 17.20
CA PRO A 94 -2.28 -8.16 17.19
C PRO A 94 -2.79 -9.28 16.28
N ALA A 95 -2.20 -9.40 15.08
CA ALA A 95 -2.61 -10.39 14.10
C ALA A 95 -2.45 -11.85 14.58
N ARG A 96 -1.56 -12.11 15.55
CA ARG A 96 -1.37 -13.44 16.16
C ARG A 96 -2.64 -13.98 16.81
N PHE A 97 -3.50 -13.10 17.30
CA PHE A 97 -4.76 -13.48 17.96
C PHE A 97 -5.94 -13.58 17.00
N SER A 98 -5.71 -13.39 15.70
CA SER A 98 -6.75 -13.58 14.68
C SER A 98 -7.15 -15.05 14.60
N GLN A 99 -8.46 -15.31 14.64
CA GLN A 99 -8.98 -16.66 14.39
C GLN A 99 -8.76 -17.13 12.95
N ALA A 100 -8.42 -16.21 12.03
CA ALA A 100 -8.16 -16.54 10.65
C ALA A 100 -6.93 -17.44 10.50
N LEU A 101 -5.96 -17.29 11.41
CA LEU A 101 -4.71 -18.02 11.40
C LEU A 101 -4.87 -19.40 12.03
N ARG A 102 -4.33 -20.42 11.34
CA ARG A 102 -4.15 -21.75 11.90
C ARG A 102 -2.92 -21.80 12.80
N ARG A 103 -1.86 -21.09 12.42
CA ARG A 103 -0.61 -21.00 13.17
C ARG A 103 0.09 -19.66 12.87
N PHE A 104 0.85 -19.18 13.85
CA PHE A 104 1.70 -18.01 13.74
C PHE A 104 3.16 -18.42 14.01
N HIS A 105 4.08 -18.03 13.12
CA HIS A 105 5.52 -18.19 13.30
C HIS A 105 6.16 -16.83 13.54
N ARG A 106 6.89 -16.71 14.64
CA ARG A 106 7.66 -15.50 14.93
C ARG A 106 8.93 -15.51 14.08
N LEU A 107 9.13 -14.46 13.31
CA LEU A 107 10.39 -14.19 12.63
C LEU A 107 11.34 -13.49 13.60
N GLU A 108 12.58 -13.95 13.66
CA GLU A 108 13.61 -13.32 14.47
C GLU A 108 14.11 -12.07 13.75
N SER A 109 13.99 -10.91 14.40
CA SER A 109 14.63 -9.69 13.96
C SER A 109 16.01 -9.65 14.62
N THR A 110 17.03 -10.09 13.90
CA THR A 110 18.43 -9.90 14.29
C THR A 110 18.99 -8.69 13.54
N PHE A 111 19.81 -7.88 14.21
CA PHE A 111 20.54 -6.77 13.57
C PHE A 111 21.89 -7.22 13.00
N ASP A 112 22.05 -8.53 12.82
CA ASP A 112 23.30 -9.11 12.34
C ASP A 112 23.41 -8.92 10.82
N GLU A 113 24.64 -8.82 10.31
CA GLU A 113 24.91 -8.74 8.88
C GLU A 113 24.29 -9.92 8.10
N ASN A 114 24.07 -11.05 8.78
CA ASN A 114 23.49 -12.27 8.22
C ASN A 114 21.96 -12.35 8.33
N TRP A 115 21.27 -11.29 8.76
CA TRP A 115 19.82 -11.30 8.96
C TRP A 115 19.06 -11.75 7.70
N ALA A 116 19.51 -11.35 6.51
CA ALA A 116 18.88 -11.69 5.24
C ALA A 116 18.92 -13.21 4.99
N VAL A 117 20.08 -13.83 5.23
CA VAL A 117 20.25 -15.28 5.08
C VAL A 117 19.40 -16.03 6.10
N MET A 118 19.38 -15.57 7.36
CA MET A 118 18.56 -16.17 8.40
C MET A 118 17.06 -16.08 8.06
N TYR A 119 16.60 -14.91 7.61
CA TYR A 119 15.22 -14.67 7.18
C TYR A 119 14.81 -15.62 6.05
N VAL A 120 15.60 -15.68 4.97
CA VAL A 120 15.33 -16.57 3.83
C VAL A 120 15.31 -18.04 4.27
N SER A 121 16.27 -18.46 5.10
CA SER A 121 16.30 -19.85 5.61
C SER A 121 15.07 -20.17 6.47
N ALA A 122 14.66 -19.24 7.35
CA ALA A 122 13.51 -19.41 8.21
C ALA A 122 12.22 -19.56 7.40
N LEU A 123 12.04 -18.78 6.32
CA LEU A 123 10.90 -18.92 5.43
C LEU A 123 10.88 -20.27 4.72
N VAL A 124 12.01 -20.71 4.18
CA VAL A 124 12.12 -22.04 3.53
C VAL A 124 11.81 -23.16 4.51
N ASP A 125 12.29 -23.07 5.75
CA ASP A 125 12.04 -24.06 6.80
C ASP A 125 10.56 -24.08 7.23
N ILE A 126 9.94 -22.93 7.41
CA ILE A 126 8.51 -22.81 7.70
C ILE A 126 7.69 -23.44 6.57
N ILE A 127 8.01 -23.13 5.30
CA ILE A 127 7.31 -23.64 4.12
C ILE A 127 7.40 -25.16 4.03
N ARG A 128 8.58 -25.74 4.28
CA ARG A 128 8.78 -27.19 4.28
C ARG A 128 8.03 -27.86 5.43
N LYS A 129 8.15 -27.31 6.64
CA LYS A 129 7.53 -27.86 7.85
C LYS A 129 6.01 -27.89 7.77
N GLU A 130 5.42 -26.81 7.28
CA GLU A 130 3.97 -26.64 7.24
C GLU A 130 3.34 -27.07 5.89
N ARG A 131 4.18 -27.45 4.91
CA ARG A 131 3.77 -27.86 3.54
C ARG A 131 2.93 -26.78 2.87
N VAL A 132 3.50 -25.58 2.80
CA VAL A 132 2.86 -24.41 2.20
C VAL A 132 2.78 -24.58 0.67
N ASP A 133 1.60 -24.30 0.10
CA ASP A 133 1.35 -24.30 -1.34
C ASP A 133 1.69 -22.93 -1.97
N VAL A 134 1.34 -21.83 -1.28
CA VAL A 134 1.57 -20.45 -1.74
C VAL A 134 2.14 -19.60 -0.61
N TRP A 135 3.19 -18.85 -0.93
CA TRP A 135 3.69 -17.79 -0.07
C TRP A 135 3.35 -16.43 -0.69
N ILE A 136 2.80 -15.52 0.11
CA ILE A 136 2.45 -14.16 -0.33
C ILE A 136 3.12 -13.17 0.62
N ASN A 137 3.87 -12.23 0.05
CA ASN A 137 4.49 -11.17 0.82
C ASN A 137 3.54 -9.99 1.00
N CYS A 138 3.13 -9.70 2.24
CA CYS A 138 2.38 -8.49 2.60
C CYS A 138 3.18 -7.55 3.49
N SER A 139 4.49 -7.76 3.65
CA SER A 139 5.34 -6.93 4.51
C SER A 139 5.70 -5.61 3.83
N ASP A 140 5.75 -4.56 4.64
CA ASP A 140 6.16 -3.20 4.29
C ASP A 140 7.53 -2.82 4.89
N SER A 141 8.11 -3.71 5.69
CA SER A 141 9.29 -3.44 6.53
C SER A 141 10.57 -4.12 6.06
N ALA A 142 10.48 -5.18 5.26
CA ALA A 142 11.64 -5.90 4.75
C ALA A 142 12.27 -5.19 3.54
N ASP A 143 13.59 -5.35 3.38
CA ASP A 143 14.29 -4.89 2.17
C ASP A 143 13.71 -5.61 0.94
N PRO A 144 13.18 -4.87 -0.06
CA PRO A 144 12.61 -5.47 -1.26
C PRO A 144 13.55 -6.41 -2.00
N TYR A 145 14.87 -6.21 -1.94
CA TYR A 145 15.84 -7.12 -2.54
C TYR A 145 15.93 -8.45 -1.77
N VAL A 146 15.83 -8.40 -0.44
CA VAL A 146 15.82 -9.62 0.39
C VAL A 146 14.56 -10.43 0.15
N GLU A 147 13.41 -9.76 -0.07
CA GLU A 147 12.16 -10.43 -0.48
C GLU A 147 12.27 -11.10 -1.85
N CYS A 148 12.96 -10.46 -2.82
CA CYS A 148 13.24 -11.07 -4.12
C CYS A 148 14.12 -12.32 -3.96
N GLN A 149 15.15 -12.27 -3.11
CA GLN A 149 16.00 -13.42 -2.79
C GLN A 149 15.21 -14.53 -2.09
N ALA A 150 14.32 -14.17 -1.17
CA ALA A 150 13.43 -15.12 -0.50
C ALA A 150 12.55 -15.84 -1.52
N ARG A 151 11.91 -15.11 -2.45
CA ARG A 151 11.13 -15.71 -3.54
C ARG A 151 11.94 -16.72 -4.33
N GLN A 152 13.11 -16.31 -4.80
CA GLN A 152 13.99 -17.16 -5.60
C GLN A 152 14.39 -18.43 -4.85
N ALA A 153 14.79 -18.30 -3.58
CA ALA A 153 15.16 -19.44 -2.76
C ALA A 153 13.97 -20.38 -2.50
N ILE A 154 12.78 -19.85 -2.24
CA ILE A 154 11.56 -20.64 -2.00
C ILE A 154 11.20 -21.46 -3.23
N GLU A 155 11.14 -20.84 -4.41
CA GLU A 155 10.76 -21.49 -5.67
C GLU A 155 11.82 -22.51 -6.14
N GLN A 156 13.10 -22.31 -5.78
CA GLN A 156 14.17 -23.27 -6.08
C GLN A 156 14.21 -24.47 -5.13
N HIS A 157 13.89 -24.28 -3.86
CA HIS A 157 14.11 -25.28 -2.81
C HIS A 157 12.83 -25.99 -2.35
N THR A 158 11.67 -25.58 -2.87
CA THR A 158 10.35 -26.08 -2.49
C THR A 158 9.39 -26.05 -3.69
N ASN A 159 8.23 -26.72 -3.60
CA ASN A 159 7.16 -26.63 -4.60
C ASN A 159 6.18 -25.47 -4.33
N CYS A 160 6.53 -24.57 -3.41
CA CYS A 160 5.69 -23.43 -3.04
C CYS A 160 5.79 -22.35 -4.11
N ARG A 161 4.64 -21.81 -4.54
CA ARG A 161 4.61 -20.67 -5.46
C ARG A 161 4.73 -19.37 -4.69
N GLY A 162 5.68 -18.52 -5.07
CA GLY A 162 5.88 -17.20 -4.45
C GLY A 162 5.10 -16.11 -5.17
N VAL A 163 4.35 -15.31 -4.40
CA VAL A 163 3.68 -14.09 -4.88
C VAL A 163 4.37 -12.89 -4.24
N ALA A 164 5.51 -12.52 -4.83
CA ALA A 164 6.37 -11.40 -4.45
C ALA A 164 7.11 -10.87 -5.69
N LEU A 165 7.87 -9.78 -5.60
CA LEU A 165 8.67 -9.31 -6.74
C LEU A 165 9.75 -10.34 -7.13
N ARG A 166 10.03 -10.50 -8.43
CA ARG A 166 11.13 -11.35 -8.92
C ARG A 166 12.45 -10.58 -8.94
N MET A 167 13.54 -11.29 -8.72
CA MET A 167 14.89 -10.70 -8.74
C MET A 167 15.25 -10.08 -10.10
N GLU A 168 14.74 -10.65 -11.20
CA GLU A 168 14.94 -10.16 -12.57
C GLU A 168 14.30 -8.79 -12.81
N ASP A 169 13.14 -8.55 -12.21
CA ASP A 169 12.35 -7.33 -12.39
C ASP A 169 12.80 -6.20 -11.43
N ALA A 170 13.49 -6.56 -10.34
CA ALA A 170 13.87 -5.64 -9.26
C ALA A 170 14.65 -4.39 -9.72
N PRO A 171 15.69 -4.49 -10.58
CA PRO A 171 16.46 -3.32 -11.02
C PRO A 171 15.62 -2.30 -11.79
N HIS A 172 14.55 -2.75 -12.45
CA HIS A 172 13.69 -1.92 -13.28
C HIS A 172 12.50 -1.32 -12.53
N LEU A 173 12.11 -1.90 -11.39
CA LEU A 173 10.84 -1.57 -10.74
C LEU A 173 10.97 -1.01 -9.32
N LEU A 174 12.09 -1.23 -8.62
CA LEU A 174 12.21 -0.83 -7.21
C LEU A 174 12.46 0.67 -7.01
N THR A 175 13.13 1.34 -7.95
CA THR A 175 13.33 2.79 -7.86
C THR A 175 12.33 3.51 -8.76
N GLN A 176 11.85 4.67 -8.31
CA GLN A 176 10.91 5.48 -9.07
C GLN A 176 11.46 5.84 -10.46
N GLU A 177 12.74 6.19 -10.55
CA GLU A 177 13.37 6.56 -11.83
C GLU A 177 13.51 5.36 -12.76
N ALA A 178 13.88 4.18 -12.25
CA ALA A 178 13.95 2.97 -13.05
C ALA A 178 12.56 2.58 -13.55
N PHE A 179 11.54 2.63 -12.69
CA PHE A 179 10.15 2.33 -13.06
C PHE A 179 9.67 3.24 -14.18
N LEU A 180 9.84 4.56 -14.07
CA LEU A 180 9.41 5.51 -15.10
C LEU A 180 10.18 5.30 -16.42
N THR A 181 11.48 5.02 -16.35
CA THR A 181 12.29 4.71 -17.54
C THR A 181 11.81 3.42 -18.21
N TYR A 182 11.44 2.41 -17.41
CA TYR A 182 10.90 1.15 -17.90
C TYR A 182 9.52 1.35 -18.54
N VAL A 183 8.60 2.05 -17.89
CA VAL A 183 7.27 2.39 -18.43
C VAL A 183 7.39 3.18 -19.75
N GLU A 184 8.34 4.12 -19.84
CA GLU A 184 8.62 4.87 -21.08
C GLU A 184 9.10 3.93 -22.20
N SER A 185 9.98 2.97 -21.88
CA SER A 185 10.45 1.96 -22.85
C SER A 185 9.32 1.06 -23.37
N LEU A 186 8.27 0.88 -22.57
CA LEU A 186 7.05 0.17 -22.97
C LEU A 186 6.09 1.05 -23.79
N GLY A 187 6.40 2.33 -24.04
CA GLY A 187 5.53 3.26 -24.76
C GLY A 187 4.26 3.64 -23.98
N LEU A 188 4.29 3.51 -22.65
CA LEU A 188 3.22 3.95 -21.76
C LEU A 188 3.43 5.43 -21.36
N PRO A 189 2.36 6.17 -21.00
CA PRO A 189 2.48 7.56 -20.62
C PRO A 189 3.33 7.71 -19.34
N THR A 190 4.23 8.69 -19.32
CA THR A 190 5.10 9.02 -18.19
C THR A 190 5.12 10.54 -17.96
N PRO A 191 5.51 11.01 -16.76
CA PRO A 191 5.74 12.42 -16.52
C PRO A 191 6.78 12.98 -17.51
N GLU A 192 6.55 14.20 -18.00
CA GLU A 192 7.43 14.76 -19.01
C GLU A 192 8.85 14.97 -18.46
N ARG A 193 9.83 14.29 -19.06
CA ARG A 193 11.25 14.40 -18.74
C ARG A 193 12.01 14.74 -20.01
N ARG A 194 12.74 15.84 -20.01
CA ARG A 194 13.53 16.26 -21.17
C ARG A 194 14.90 16.76 -20.74
N LEU A 195 15.92 16.26 -21.43
CA LEU A 195 17.26 16.84 -21.37
C LEU A 195 17.26 18.10 -22.25
N VAL A 196 17.54 19.25 -21.67
CA VAL A 196 17.59 20.55 -22.34
C VAL A 196 19.03 21.01 -22.50
N ASN A 197 19.40 21.33 -23.73
CA ASN A 197 20.75 21.72 -24.14
C ASN A 197 20.90 23.23 -24.32
N SER A 198 19.78 23.96 -24.32
CA SER A 198 19.74 25.41 -24.49
C SER A 198 18.60 26.04 -23.68
N ARG A 199 18.73 27.34 -23.40
CA ARG A 199 17.69 28.14 -22.73
C ARG A 199 16.41 28.21 -23.58
N ASP A 200 16.55 28.27 -24.91
CA ASP A 200 15.41 28.33 -25.83
C ASP A 200 14.55 27.06 -25.81
N GLU A 201 15.16 25.90 -25.55
CA GLU A 201 14.40 24.65 -25.35
C GLU A 201 13.52 24.73 -24.10
N VAL A 202 14.04 25.28 -23.00
CA VAL A 202 13.24 25.49 -21.77
C VAL A 202 12.05 26.40 -22.06
N HIS A 203 12.27 27.53 -22.73
CA HIS A 203 11.19 28.45 -23.10
C HIS A 203 10.17 27.81 -24.05
N ARG A 204 10.60 27.00 -25.02
CA ARG A 204 9.69 26.27 -25.91
C ARG A 204 8.77 25.32 -25.15
N VAL A 205 9.29 24.58 -24.16
CA VAL A 205 8.48 23.67 -23.33
C VAL A 205 7.50 24.46 -22.45
N LEU A 206 7.97 25.53 -21.80
CA LEU A 206 7.12 26.37 -20.94
C LEU A 206 6.00 27.06 -21.73
N ASN A 207 6.30 27.53 -22.95
CA ASN A 207 5.32 28.18 -23.82
C ASN A 207 4.27 27.19 -24.35
N LYS A 208 4.68 25.95 -24.68
CA LYS A 208 3.75 24.89 -25.12
C LYS A 208 2.67 24.58 -24.08
N THR A 209 3.00 24.72 -22.80
CA THR A 209 2.09 24.43 -21.70
C THR A 209 1.37 25.67 -21.17
N HIS A 210 1.59 26.84 -21.79
CA HIS A 210 1.01 28.13 -21.40
C HIS A 210 1.19 28.45 -19.90
N GLY A 211 2.28 27.97 -19.29
CA GLY A 211 2.56 28.14 -17.86
C GLY A 211 1.61 27.38 -16.92
N ARG A 212 0.74 26.50 -17.42
CA ARG A 212 -0.17 25.67 -16.61
C ARG A 212 0.57 24.55 -15.88
N ARG A 213 1.62 24.02 -16.50
CA ARG A 213 2.48 22.99 -15.91
C ARG A 213 3.67 23.61 -15.20
N LYS A 214 3.99 23.04 -14.04
CA LYS A 214 5.24 23.32 -13.33
C LYS A 214 6.28 22.28 -13.72
N TYR A 215 7.53 22.72 -13.77
CA TYR A 215 8.70 21.92 -14.09
C TYR A 215 9.82 22.21 -13.11
N LEU A 216 10.54 21.17 -12.75
CA LEU A 216 11.75 21.20 -11.96
C LEU A 216 12.93 21.14 -12.93
N LEU A 217 13.75 22.18 -12.93
CA LEU A 217 14.99 22.22 -13.70
C LEU A 217 16.15 21.90 -12.76
N GLN A 218 16.91 20.87 -13.10
CA GLN A 218 18.04 20.36 -12.33
C GLN A 218 19.27 20.26 -13.22
N SER A 219 20.44 20.65 -12.74
CA SER A 219 21.70 20.39 -13.45
C SER A 219 21.91 18.88 -13.55
N ALA A 220 22.20 18.34 -14.74
CA ALA A 220 22.63 16.96 -14.86
C ALA A 220 24.04 16.86 -14.24
N GLY A 221 24.12 16.40 -12.98
CA GLY A 221 25.38 16.22 -12.28
C GLY A 221 26.11 14.99 -12.81
N GLY A 222 27.35 15.18 -13.28
CA GLY A 222 28.28 14.09 -13.50
C GLY A 222 28.83 13.58 -12.17
N ASP A 223 28.72 12.27 -11.97
CA ASP A 223 29.38 11.29 -11.07
C ASP A 223 30.01 11.64 -9.70
N ASN A 224 30.08 12.90 -9.27
CA ASN A 224 30.64 13.26 -7.97
C ASN A 224 29.54 13.77 -7.04
N LEU A 225 29.10 12.85 -6.18
CA LEU A 225 28.32 13.09 -4.98
C LEU A 225 29.04 14.09 -4.09
N THR A 226 28.76 15.39 -4.20
CA THR A 226 28.78 16.39 -3.10
C THR A 226 28.49 17.80 -3.64
N THR A 227 27.48 18.44 -3.04
CA THR A 227 27.23 19.90 -2.97
C THR A 227 26.83 20.65 -4.26
N ASP A 228 25.61 21.20 -4.26
CA ASP A 228 25.02 22.13 -5.24
C ASP A 228 24.45 21.59 -6.55
N SER A 229 23.53 20.63 -6.46
CA SER A 229 22.48 20.54 -7.49
C SER A 229 21.56 21.75 -7.36
N THR A 230 21.77 22.78 -8.18
CA THR A 230 20.81 23.89 -8.28
C THR A 230 19.51 23.35 -8.84
N VAL A 231 18.48 23.30 -8.00
CA VAL A 231 17.12 22.88 -8.35
C VAL A 231 16.25 24.12 -8.38
N THR A 232 15.49 24.32 -9.45
CA THR A 232 14.58 25.47 -9.55
C THR A 232 13.26 25.09 -10.20
N VAL A 233 12.17 25.51 -9.56
CA VAL A 233 10.81 25.34 -10.08
C VAL A 233 10.46 26.47 -11.04
N LEU A 234 9.97 26.09 -12.22
CA LEU A 234 9.51 26.94 -13.30
C LEU A 234 8.06 26.58 -13.66
N PRO A 235 7.23 27.50 -14.18
CA PRO A 235 7.48 28.94 -14.24
C PRO A 235 7.49 29.57 -12.84
N ARG A 236 8.17 30.72 -12.71
CA ARG A 236 8.09 31.58 -11.53
C ARG A 236 6.79 32.38 -11.57
N ARG A 237 6.50 33.14 -10.50
CA ARG A 237 5.23 33.91 -10.38
C ARG A 237 4.96 34.82 -11.58
N THR A 238 5.99 35.36 -12.21
CA THR A 238 5.86 36.16 -13.44
C THR A 238 6.75 35.62 -14.56
N LEU A 239 6.37 35.93 -15.81
CA LEU A 239 7.19 35.61 -16.98
C LEU A 239 8.58 36.25 -16.85
N SER A 240 8.67 37.53 -16.48
CA SER A 240 9.96 38.23 -16.32
C SER A 240 10.86 37.57 -15.28
N GLN A 241 10.31 37.12 -14.13
CA GLN A 241 11.08 36.36 -13.15
C GLN A 241 11.56 35.02 -13.72
N THR A 242 10.73 34.34 -14.50
CA THR A 242 11.08 33.08 -15.18
C THR A 242 12.23 33.30 -16.17
N TYR A 243 12.16 34.33 -17.02
CA TYR A 243 13.25 34.69 -17.93
C TYR A 243 14.54 35.03 -17.20
N ASN A 244 14.49 35.87 -16.16
CA ASN A 244 15.68 36.24 -15.38
C ASN A 244 16.32 35.02 -14.71
N THR A 245 15.49 34.13 -14.16
CA THR A 245 15.96 32.90 -13.51
C THR A 245 16.67 31.98 -14.51
N ILE A 246 16.10 31.79 -15.71
CA ILE A 246 16.69 30.96 -16.77
C ILE A 246 17.96 31.61 -17.34
N ALA A 247 18.01 32.93 -17.46
CA ALA A 247 19.17 33.66 -17.94
C ALA A 247 20.40 33.47 -17.04
N CYS A 248 20.19 33.37 -15.73
CA CYS A 248 21.25 33.12 -14.74
C CYS A 248 21.78 31.67 -14.77
N MET A 249 21.11 30.73 -15.45
CA MET A 249 21.50 29.33 -15.47
C MET A 249 22.51 29.03 -16.59
N PRO A 250 23.66 28.37 -16.31
CA PRO A 250 24.64 27.99 -17.31
C PRO A 250 24.23 26.71 -18.07
N ILE A 251 23.17 26.81 -18.87
CA ILE A 251 22.70 25.71 -19.74
C ILE A 251 23.54 25.72 -21.02
N GLN A 252 24.25 24.62 -21.29
CA GLN A 252 25.10 24.48 -22.47
C GLN A 252 24.97 23.06 -23.05
N LYS A 253 25.28 22.88 -24.34
CA LYS A 253 25.29 21.55 -24.98
C LYS A 253 26.26 20.56 -24.31
N SER A 254 27.39 21.05 -23.81
CA SER A 254 28.40 20.25 -23.11
C SER A 254 27.99 19.86 -21.68
N LYS A 255 27.07 20.61 -21.06
CA LYS A 255 26.54 20.35 -19.72
C LYS A 255 25.03 20.56 -19.74
N PRO A 256 24.28 19.57 -20.24
CA PRO A 256 22.83 19.68 -20.36
C PRO A 256 22.15 19.68 -18.99
N TRP A 257 20.92 20.21 -18.96
CA TRP A 257 20.10 20.24 -17.75
C TRP A 257 18.89 19.35 -17.94
N LEU A 258 18.35 18.83 -16.83
CA LEU A 258 17.19 17.96 -16.83
C LEU A 258 15.95 18.76 -16.41
N LEU A 259 14.96 18.80 -17.29
CA LEU A 259 13.65 19.38 -17.03
C LEU A 259 12.66 18.24 -16.73
N LYS A 260 12.15 18.19 -15.49
CA LYS A 260 11.17 17.19 -15.03
C LYS A 260 9.84 17.87 -14.74
N GLN A 261 8.71 17.31 -15.18
CA GLN A 261 7.39 17.80 -14.78
C GLN A 261 7.21 17.67 -13.27
N VAL A 262 6.72 18.73 -12.62
CA VAL A 262 6.33 18.71 -11.21
C VAL A 262 4.90 18.20 -11.14
N THR A 263 4.71 17.12 -10.41
CA THR A 263 3.40 16.49 -10.18
C THR A 263 2.77 16.92 -8.85
N ASP A 264 3.47 17.75 -8.07
CA ASP A 264 3.01 18.22 -6.77
C ASP A 264 1.79 19.14 -6.91
N GLY A 265 0.78 18.88 -6.07
CA GLY A 265 -0.52 19.55 -6.10
C GLY A 265 -1.54 18.96 -7.06
N LEU A 266 -1.16 17.99 -7.90
CA LEU A 266 -2.13 17.21 -8.69
C LEU A 266 -2.85 16.19 -7.79
N LYS A 267 -4.11 15.87 -8.14
CA LYS A 267 -4.87 14.84 -7.43
C LYS A 267 -4.18 13.49 -7.60
N LYS A 268 -3.87 12.83 -6.49
CA LYS A 268 -3.20 11.53 -6.44
C LYS A 268 -4.22 10.40 -6.28
N TYR A 269 -3.99 9.33 -7.00
CA TYR A 269 -4.77 8.11 -6.99
C TYR A 269 -3.82 6.93 -6.90
N SER A 270 -4.24 5.87 -6.25
CA SER A 270 -3.47 4.64 -6.14
C SER A 270 -4.30 3.49 -6.66
N THR A 271 -3.62 2.48 -7.18
CA THR A 271 -4.26 1.26 -7.66
C THR A 271 -3.76 0.07 -6.87
N PHE A 272 -4.53 -1.00 -6.89
CA PHE A 272 -4.09 -2.32 -6.44
C PHE A 272 -4.52 -3.33 -7.48
N ALA A 273 -3.57 -4.16 -7.92
CA ALA A 273 -3.79 -5.20 -8.90
C ALA A 273 -3.15 -6.51 -8.45
N ILE A 274 -3.82 -7.61 -8.76
CA ILE A 274 -3.25 -8.96 -8.69
C ILE A 274 -3.04 -9.40 -10.13
N VAL A 275 -1.80 -9.74 -10.49
CA VAL A 275 -1.42 -10.20 -11.82
C VAL A 275 -0.92 -11.64 -11.73
N VAL A 276 -1.45 -12.50 -12.58
CA VAL A 276 -1.02 -13.90 -12.74
C VAL A 276 -0.80 -14.16 -14.21
N ASN A 277 0.40 -14.61 -14.57
CA ASN A 277 0.81 -14.92 -15.94
C ASN A 277 0.42 -13.82 -16.92
N ARG A 278 0.88 -12.58 -16.64
CA ARG A 278 0.60 -11.35 -17.41
C ARG A 278 -0.86 -10.88 -17.44
N THR A 279 -1.77 -11.59 -16.77
CA THR A 279 -3.20 -11.26 -16.77
C THR A 279 -3.60 -10.63 -15.44
N VAL A 280 -4.32 -9.52 -15.51
CA VAL A 280 -4.90 -8.86 -14.33
C VAL A 280 -6.10 -9.67 -13.85
N MET A 281 -6.00 -10.24 -12.65
CA MET A 281 -7.04 -11.08 -12.04
C MET A 281 -7.98 -10.28 -11.14
N ALA A 282 -7.46 -9.27 -10.45
CA ALA A 282 -8.23 -8.36 -9.62
C ALA A 282 -7.69 -6.94 -9.73
N PHE A 283 -8.57 -5.94 -9.64
CA PHE A 283 -8.21 -4.54 -9.74
C PHE A 283 -9.12 -3.63 -8.90
N VAL A 284 -8.53 -2.62 -8.29
CA VAL A 284 -9.23 -1.48 -7.70
C VAL A 284 -8.40 -0.22 -7.83
N ALA A 285 -9.06 0.90 -8.15
CA ALA A 285 -8.49 2.23 -8.06
C ALA A 285 -9.12 2.94 -6.85
N PHE A 286 -8.31 3.67 -6.08
CA PHE A 286 -8.75 4.38 -4.89
C PHE A 286 -7.96 5.68 -4.74
N HIS A 287 -8.42 6.57 -3.87
CA HIS A 287 -7.66 7.76 -3.47
C HIS A 287 -7.69 7.94 -1.95
N ASN A 288 -6.65 8.58 -1.44
CA ASN A 288 -6.61 9.04 -0.05
C ASN A 288 -7.39 10.34 0.05
N ILE A 289 -8.31 10.43 1.02
CA ILE A 289 -9.06 11.67 1.27
C ILE A 289 -8.30 12.53 2.26
N ASN A 290 -8.03 12.00 3.46
CA ASN A 290 -7.35 12.68 4.56
C ASN A 290 -6.98 11.68 5.67
N HIS A 291 -5.84 11.91 6.33
CA HIS A 291 -5.40 11.21 7.56
C HIS A 291 -5.46 9.67 7.52
N GLY A 292 -5.34 9.07 6.33
CA GLY A 292 -5.38 7.63 6.12
C GLY A 292 -6.79 7.04 5.98
N SER A 293 -7.75 7.85 5.56
CA SER A 293 -9.04 7.37 5.05
C SER A 293 -8.97 7.25 3.53
N TYR A 294 -9.47 6.15 2.98
CA TYR A 294 -9.41 5.81 1.55
C TYR A 294 -10.80 5.59 0.96
N GLU A 295 -11.02 6.08 -0.26
CA GLU A 295 -12.27 5.87 -1.00
C GLU A 295 -11.98 5.20 -2.34
N ALA A 296 -12.74 4.16 -2.65
CA ALA A 296 -12.64 3.45 -3.91
C ALA A 296 -13.34 4.22 -5.02
N LEU A 297 -12.72 4.25 -6.20
CA LEU A 297 -13.35 4.80 -7.39
C LEU A 297 -14.39 3.80 -7.91
N ASN A 298 -15.47 4.33 -8.48
CA ASN A 298 -16.41 3.50 -9.22
C ASN A 298 -15.67 2.75 -10.33
N PRO A 299 -15.69 1.40 -10.37
CA PRO A 299 -15.02 0.62 -11.40
C PRO A 299 -15.43 0.99 -12.82
N LYS A 300 -16.66 1.50 -13.01
CA LYS A 300 -17.19 1.91 -14.32
C LYS A 300 -16.78 3.33 -14.73
N SER A 301 -16.13 4.09 -13.85
CA SER A 301 -15.66 5.44 -14.19
C SER A 301 -14.59 5.40 -15.28
N SER A 302 -14.58 6.40 -16.17
CA SER A 302 -13.57 6.53 -17.23
C SER A 302 -12.15 6.57 -16.66
N LEU A 303 -11.98 7.21 -15.50
CA LEU A 303 -10.71 7.30 -14.79
C LEU A 303 -10.21 5.92 -14.32
N ALA A 304 -11.06 5.16 -13.60
CA ALA A 304 -10.71 3.81 -13.15
C ALA A 304 -10.44 2.86 -14.32
N GLN A 305 -11.23 2.96 -15.40
CA GLN A 305 -11.03 2.17 -16.62
C GLN A 305 -9.72 2.52 -17.35
N SER A 306 -9.33 3.80 -17.34
CA SER A 306 -8.06 4.23 -17.93
C SER A 306 -6.86 3.69 -17.14
N MET A 307 -6.94 3.74 -15.80
CA MET A 307 -5.92 3.14 -14.93
C MET A 307 -5.86 1.61 -15.10
N LEU A 308 -7.02 0.94 -15.22
CA LEU A 308 -7.06 -0.50 -15.49
C LEU A 308 -6.38 -0.84 -16.82
N ARG A 309 -6.69 -0.11 -17.91
CA ARG A 309 -6.04 -0.34 -19.22
C ARG A 309 -4.54 -0.13 -19.17
N PHE A 310 -4.08 0.88 -18.41
CA PHE A 310 -2.66 1.09 -18.16
C PHE A 310 -2.04 -0.15 -17.49
N VAL A 311 -2.65 -0.63 -16.41
CA VAL A 311 -2.15 -1.80 -15.65
C VAL A 311 -2.21 -3.08 -16.50
N GLN A 312 -3.26 -3.30 -17.28
CA GLN A 312 -3.37 -4.42 -18.22
C GLN A 312 -2.26 -4.38 -19.28
N THR A 313 -2.01 -3.20 -19.86
CA THR A 313 -0.94 -3.04 -20.85
C THR A 313 0.43 -3.27 -20.22
N PHE A 314 0.66 -2.74 -19.02
CA PHE A 314 1.88 -2.97 -18.24
C PHE A 314 2.09 -4.47 -17.95
N ALA A 315 1.05 -5.16 -17.45
CA ALA A 315 1.09 -6.58 -17.15
C ALA A 315 1.33 -7.44 -18.40
N SER A 316 0.69 -7.12 -19.54
CA SER A 316 0.84 -7.86 -20.79
C SER A 316 2.27 -7.83 -21.36
N LYS A 317 3.03 -6.79 -21.03
CA LYS A 317 4.40 -6.54 -21.51
C LYS A 317 5.49 -7.04 -20.57
N GLN A 318 5.14 -7.45 -19.34
CA GLN A 318 6.05 -8.13 -18.39
C GLN A 318 6.43 -9.53 -18.88
N ASP A 319 7.29 -10.29 -18.23
CA ASP A 319 7.59 -11.68 -18.65
C ASP A 319 6.41 -12.66 -18.45
N SER A 320 6.40 -13.79 -19.16
CA SER A 320 5.28 -14.75 -19.16
C SER A 320 4.99 -15.37 -17.80
N ASP A 321 6.01 -15.49 -16.95
CA ASP A 321 5.87 -16.01 -15.58
C ASP A 321 5.63 -14.89 -14.53
N SER A 322 5.35 -13.66 -14.96
CA SER A 322 5.10 -12.53 -14.04
C SER A 322 3.81 -12.77 -13.25
N THR A 323 3.99 -13.14 -11.98
CA THR A 323 2.94 -13.34 -10.98
C THR A 323 3.28 -12.51 -9.75
N GLY A 324 2.34 -11.70 -9.30
CA GLY A 324 2.54 -10.80 -8.17
C GLY A 324 1.30 -9.99 -7.86
N HIS A 325 1.35 -9.26 -6.76
CA HIS A 325 0.49 -8.09 -6.58
C HIS A 325 1.34 -6.83 -6.63
N PHE A 326 0.75 -5.74 -7.06
CA PHE A 326 1.39 -4.43 -6.98
C PHE A 326 0.33 -3.33 -7.03
N GLY A 327 0.73 -2.13 -6.61
CA GLY A 327 -0.02 -0.91 -6.83
C GLY A 327 0.79 0.09 -7.61
N ILE A 328 0.13 0.83 -8.50
CA ILE A 328 0.71 1.97 -9.21
C ILE A 328 0.04 3.23 -8.71
N ASP A 329 0.86 4.21 -8.34
CA ASP A 329 0.42 5.55 -8.00
C ASP A 329 0.33 6.39 -9.27
N PHE A 330 -0.76 7.13 -9.40
CA PHE A 330 -1.04 8.04 -10.49
C PHE A 330 -1.32 9.43 -9.95
N CYS A 331 -0.97 10.44 -10.73
CA CYS A 331 -1.62 11.74 -10.63
C CYS A 331 -2.49 11.99 -11.86
N VAL A 332 -3.52 12.82 -11.66
CA VAL A 332 -4.44 13.20 -12.72
C VAL A 332 -4.25 14.68 -13.04
N GLU A 333 -3.89 14.95 -14.29
CA GLU A 333 -3.89 16.28 -14.85
C GLU A 333 -5.22 16.51 -15.59
N GLN A 334 -5.95 17.55 -15.21
CA GLN A 334 -7.19 17.94 -15.86
C GLN A 334 -6.92 19.02 -16.91
N HIS A 335 -7.39 18.80 -18.13
CA HIS A 335 -7.42 19.80 -19.20
C HIS A 335 -8.87 20.11 -19.55
N VAL A 336 -9.20 21.40 -19.62
CA VAL A 336 -10.52 21.85 -20.08
C VAL A 336 -10.37 22.28 -21.53
N ASP A 337 -10.95 21.49 -22.43
CA ASP A 337 -11.01 21.76 -23.85
C ASP A 337 -12.45 22.14 -24.25
N ALA A 338 -12.64 22.61 -25.49
CA ALA A 338 -13.95 23.03 -25.99
C ALA A 338 -15.01 21.90 -25.97
N GLU A 339 -14.56 20.64 -25.93
CA GLU A 339 -15.39 19.44 -25.95
C GLU A 339 -15.67 18.86 -24.54
N GLY A 340 -15.02 19.39 -23.50
CA GLY A 340 -15.21 18.94 -22.12
C GLY A 340 -13.93 18.94 -21.27
N VAL A 341 -13.97 18.21 -20.15
CA VAL A 341 -12.82 18.02 -19.26
C VAL A 341 -12.14 16.69 -19.61
N GLN A 342 -10.92 16.77 -20.11
CA GLN A 342 -10.03 15.62 -20.32
C GLN A 342 -9.20 15.37 -19.07
N GLU A 343 -9.18 14.14 -18.58
CA GLU A 343 -8.34 13.70 -17.46
C GLU A 343 -7.20 12.82 -17.98
N ASN A 344 -5.96 13.30 -17.86
CA ASN A 344 -4.77 12.55 -18.25
C ASN A 344 -4.14 11.91 -17.01
N ILE A 345 -4.03 10.58 -17.03
CA ILE A 345 -3.34 9.82 -15.98
C ILE A 345 -1.83 9.82 -16.23
N ILE A 346 -1.06 10.07 -15.17
CA ILE A 346 0.39 10.07 -15.20
C ILE A 346 0.89 9.16 -14.07
N PRO A 347 1.63 8.08 -14.36
CA PRO A 347 2.17 7.21 -13.32
C PRO A 347 3.29 7.93 -12.56
N LEU A 348 3.35 7.70 -11.25
CA LEU A 348 4.34 8.27 -10.34
C LEU A 348 5.35 7.22 -9.88
N GLY A 349 4.87 6.05 -9.48
CA GLY A 349 5.66 4.99 -8.88
C GLY A 349 4.87 3.68 -8.78
N ILE A 350 5.58 2.61 -8.45
CA ILE A 350 5.02 1.27 -8.24
C ILE A 350 5.44 0.75 -6.87
N SER A 351 4.54 0.00 -6.23
CA SER A 351 4.76 -0.63 -4.92
C SER A 351 4.37 -2.11 -4.97
N PHE A 352 5.23 -2.98 -4.47
CA PHE A 352 5.04 -4.45 -4.48
C PHE A 352 4.54 -5.04 -3.16
N HIS A 353 4.35 -4.20 -2.14
CA HIS A 353 3.68 -4.61 -0.91
C HIS A 353 2.16 -4.55 -1.09
N ALA A 354 1.44 -5.29 -0.26
CA ALA A 354 -0.01 -5.30 -0.28
C ALA A 354 -0.56 -3.89 0.01
N GLN A 355 -1.17 -3.27 -1.00
CA GLN A 355 -1.74 -1.92 -0.90
C GLN A 355 -3.10 -1.92 -0.19
N HIS A 356 -3.50 -0.77 0.35
CA HIS A 356 -4.82 -0.56 0.98
C HIS A 356 -6.00 -0.96 0.08
N GLY A 357 -5.81 -0.97 -1.24
CA GLY A 357 -6.82 -1.44 -2.20
C GLY A 357 -7.39 -2.84 -1.89
N ILE A 358 -6.58 -3.74 -1.31
CA ILE A 358 -7.03 -5.10 -0.96
C ILE A 358 -8.21 -5.10 0.04
N LEU A 359 -8.29 -4.07 0.89
CA LEU A 359 -9.29 -3.94 1.93
C LEU A 359 -10.70 -3.70 1.36
N PHE A 360 -10.82 -3.14 0.15
CA PHE A 360 -12.11 -2.92 -0.51
C PHE A 360 -12.78 -4.21 -1.00
N PHE A 361 -12.01 -5.29 -1.15
CA PHE A 361 -12.57 -6.60 -1.45
C PHE A 361 -13.18 -7.19 -0.18
N ASP A 362 -14.24 -6.59 0.37
CA ASP A 362 -14.84 -7.00 1.64
C ASP A 362 -15.92 -8.08 1.48
N GLY A 363 -16.24 -8.73 2.60
CA GLY A 363 -17.26 -9.77 2.68
C GLY A 363 -16.88 -11.05 1.93
N LEU A 364 -17.82 -11.99 1.87
CA LEU A 364 -17.59 -13.31 1.30
C LEU A 364 -17.27 -13.26 -0.20
N ALA A 365 -17.96 -12.41 -0.97
CA ALA A 365 -17.73 -12.26 -2.40
C ALA A 365 -16.32 -11.71 -2.69
N GLY A 366 -15.91 -10.67 -1.96
CA GLY A 366 -14.54 -10.14 -2.05
C GLY A 366 -13.50 -11.15 -1.59
N SER A 367 -13.75 -11.89 -0.50
CA SER A 367 -12.88 -12.98 -0.03
C SER A 367 -12.70 -14.07 -1.10
N ALA A 368 -13.78 -14.48 -1.78
CA ALA A 368 -13.74 -15.46 -2.86
C ALA A 368 -12.98 -14.95 -4.09
N GLN A 369 -13.16 -13.70 -4.47
CA GLN A 369 -12.43 -13.07 -5.57
C GLN A 369 -10.92 -12.99 -5.31
N LEU A 370 -10.52 -12.57 -4.10
CA LEU A 370 -9.11 -12.53 -3.70
C LEU A 370 -8.50 -13.93 -3.71
N ALA A 371 -9.15 -14.89 -3.05
CA ALA A 371 -8.65 -16.27 -2.99
C ALA A 371 -8.51 -16.89 -4.39
N ARG A 372 -9.51 -16.71 -5.25
CA ARG A 372 -9.46 -17.17 -6.65
C ARG A 372 -8.30 -16.51 -7.42
N SER A 373 -8.10 -15.21 -7.25
CA SER A 373 -7.06 -14.45 -7.96
C SER A 373 -5.67 -14.93 -7.60
N TYR A 374 -5.37 -15.12 -6.30
CA TYR A 374 -4.07 -15.63 -5.88
C TYR A 374 -3.86 -17.12 -6.22
N LEU A 375 -4.89 -17.96 -6.06
CA LEU A 375 -4.77 -19.40 -6.33
C LEU A 375 -4.74 -19.76 -7.82
N ALA A 376 -5.09 -18.81 -8.71
CA ALA A 376 -4.87 -18.96 -10.14
C ALA A 376 -3.38 -19.23 -10.47
N SER A 377 -2.45 -18.74 -9.64
CA SER A 377 -1.00 -18.96 -9.81
C SER A 377 -0.54 -20.41 -9.67
N ILE A 378 -1.34 -21.28 -9.05
CA ILE A 378 -1.02 -22.72 -8.87
C ILE A 378 -1.79 -23.58 -9.90
N SER A 379 -2.76 -23.00 -10.60
CA SER A 379 -3.57 -23.76 -11.54
C SER A 379 -2.73 -24.07 -12.78
N PRO A 380 -2.55 -25.35 -13.18
CA PRO A 380 -1.76 -25.68 -14.34
C PRO A 380 -2.36 -25.02 -15.57
N GLU A 381 -1.53 -24.30 -16.35
CA GLU A 381 -1.92 -23.81 -17.66
C GLU A 381 -2.38 -24.99 -18.51
N VAL A 382 -3.66 -25.02 -18.87
CA VAL A 382 -4.13 -25.91 -19.92
C VAL A 382 -3.57 -25.33 -21.22
N HIS A 383 -2.35 -25.71 -21.57
CA HIS A 383 -1.85 -25.53 -22.92
C HIS A 383 -2.81 -26.26 -23.87
N ASN A 384 -3.53 -25.49 -24.69
CA ASN A 384 -4.22 -25.99 -25.87
C ASN A 384 -3.18 -26.47 -26.89
N THR A 385 -2.57 -27.63 -26.65
CA THR A 385 -1.87 -28.36 -27.70
C THR A 385 -2.89 -29.23 -28.43
N ASN A 386 -3.32 -28.76 -29.59
CA ASN A 386 -3.95 -29.62 -30.60
C ASN A 386 -2.95 -30.73 -30.97
N GLY A 387 -3.08 -31.92 -30.38
CA GLY A 387 -2.15 -33.02 -30.63
C GLY A 387 -2.48 -34.29 -29.83
N ILE A 388 -3.36 -35.11 -30.41
CA ILE A 388 -3.51 -36.57 -30.28
C ILE A 388 -2.74 -37.25 -29.12
N GLY A 389 -3.50 -37.62 -28.07
CA GLY A 389 -3.43 -38.88 -27.30
C GLY A 389 -2.10 -39.39 -26.74
N HIS A 390 -1.90 -39.29 -25.42
CA HIS A 390 -1.66 -40.47 -24.57
C HIS A 390 -1.88 -40.15 -23.08
N LEU A 391 -2.47 -41.10 -22.34
CA LEU A 391 -2.82 -40.97 -20.94
C LEU A 391 -1.59 -40.75 -20.04
N SER A 392 -1.62 -39.69 -19.22
CA SER A 392 -0.98 -39.67 -17.91
C SER A 392 -1.81 -38.80 -16.96
N ARG A 393 -2.47 -39.51 -16.06
CA ARG A 393 -3.45 -39.04 -15.08
C ARG A 393 -2.72 -38.33 -13.93
N SER A 394 -2.50 -37.02 -14.02
CA SER A 394 -2.05 -36.22 -12.87
C SER A 394 -3.23 -35.53 -12.19
N ARG A 395 -3.37 -35.80 -10.89
CA ARG A 395 -4.46 -35.39 -10.01
C ARG A 395 -4.24 -33.94 -9.56
N SER A 396 -5.12 -33.01 -9.92
CA SER A 396 -5.41 -31.79 -9.17
C SER A 396 -6.57 -31.02 -9.81
N SER A 397 -7.80 -31.34 -9.41
CA SER A 397 -8.97 -30.52 -9.72
C SER A 397 -9.46 -29.89 -8.41
N SER A 398 -8.91 -28.73 -8.06
CA SER A 398 -9.61 -27.78 -7.17
C SER A 398 -10.92 -27.40 -7.83
N ILE A 399 -12.00 -27.28 -7.06
CA ILE A 399 -13.33 -26.91 -7.54
C ILE A 399 -13.24 -25.73 -8.49
N LEU A 400 -13.43 -26.02 -9.76
CA LEU A 400 -13.83 -25.07 -10.77
C LEU A 400 -15.24 -24.61 -10.37
N PHE A 401 -15.36 -23.37 -9.92
CA PHE A 401 -16.52 -22.58 -10.32
C PHE A 401 -16.53 -22.65 -11.85
N ASN A 402 -17.45 -23.44 -12.41
CA ASN A 402 -17.65 -23.75 -13.82
C ASN A 402 -16.47 -23.47 -14.76
N SER A 403 -15.86 -24.53 -15.29
CA SER A 403 -14.82 -24.52 -16.31
C SER A 403 -15.18 -23.78 -17.61
N GLN A 404 -16.45 -23.39 -17.81
CA GLN A 404 -16.90 -22.56 -18.92
C GLN A 404 -16.73 -21.04 -18.67
N GLU A 405 -16.52 -20.58 -17.44
CA GLU A 405 -16.24 -19.16 -17.14
C GLU A 405 -14.75 -18.81 -17.15
N ILE A 406 -13.86 -19.81 -17.24
CA ILE A 406 -12.40 -19.55 -17.34
C ILE A 406 -12.03 -18.97 -18.72
N GLN A 407 -12.91 -19.06 -19.71
CA GLN A 407 -12.71 -18.48 -21.03
C GLN A 407 -13.17 -17.00 -21.14
N ASN A 408 -13.93 -16.48 -20.17
CA ASN A 408 -14.22 -15.05 -20.06
C ASN A 408 -13.55 -14.52 -18.77
N GLN A 409 -12.26 -14.18 -18.86
CA GLN A 409 -11.52 -13.58 -17.74
C GLN A 409 -11.99 -12.15 -17.46
N ASP A 410 -13.11 -12.02 -16.76
CA ASP A 410 -13.51 -10.73 -16.18
C ASP A 410 -12.64 -10.42 -14.97
N VAL A 411 -11.97 -9.26 -15.00
CA VAL A 411 -11.19 -8.73 -13.88
C VAL A 411 -12.09 -8.61 -12.66
N ALA A 412 -11.67 -9.14 -11.52
CA ALA A 412 -12.43 -9.01 -10.28
C ALA A 412 -12.34 -7.57 -9.74
N PHE A 413 -13.50 -6.96 -9.49
CA PHE A 413 -13.63 -5.66 -8.84
C PHE A 413 -14.30 -5.83 -7.48
N PRO A 414 -14.01 -4.95 -6.51
CA PRO A 414 -14.68 -4.97 -5.22
C PRO A 414 -16.19 -4.83 -5.40
N THR A 415 -16.94 -5.77 -4.84
CA THR A 415 -18.41 -5.81 -4.89
C THR A 415 -19.07 -5.17 -3.68
N GLY A 416 -18.28 -4.71 -2.72
CA GLY A 416 -18.78 -4.10 -1.48
C GLY A 416 -19.51 -2.78 -1.73
N THR A 417 -20.53 -2.50 -0.93
CA THR A 417 -21.23 -1.21 -0.90
C THR A 417 -20.56 -0.19 0.03
N THR A 418 -19.43 -0.55 0.65
CA THR A 418 -18.75 0.31 1.61
C THR A 418 -18.15 1.52 0.86
N PRO A 419 -18.49 2.75 1.27
CA PRO A 419 -18.04 3.96 0.59
C PRO A 419 -16.53 4.22 0.80
N GLY A 420 -15.95 3.70 1.87
CA GLY A 420 -14.54 3.93 2.17
C GLY A 420 -14.03 3.13 3.37
N ILE A 421 -12.72 3.19 3.55
CA ILE A 421 -11.97 2.58 4.64
C ILE A 421 -11.35 3.67 5.50
N TYR A 422 -11.41 3.53 6.82
CA TYR A 422 -10.78 4.47 7.76
C TYR A 422 -9.96 3.72 8.81
N ARG A 423 -9.06 4.47 9.46
CA ARG A 423 -8.19 3.97 10.53
C ARG A 423 -8.61 4.59 11.84
N PHE A 424 -9.11 3.78 12.77
CA PHE A 424 -9.74 4.29 13.98
C PHE A 424 -8.79 5.18 14.81
N GLY A 425 -7.54 4.77 15.03
CA GLY A 425 -6.57 5.51 15.83
C GLY A 425 -6.26 6.93 15.30
N PRO A 426 -5.70 7.06 14.08
CA PRO A 426 -5.41 8.37 13.49
C PRO A 426 -6.65 9.26 13.34
N ASP A 427 -7.79 8.68 13.00
CA ASP A 427 -9.03 9.44 12.82
C ASP A 427 -9.54 10.01 14.15
N LEU A 428 -9.52 9.20 15.23
CA LEU A 428 -9.83 9.65 16.58
C LEU A 428 -8.83 10.72 17.07
N GLN A 429 -7.54 10.52 16.83
CA GLN A 429 -6.49 11.44 17.27
C GLN A 429 -6.59 12.80 16.56
N GLN A 430 -6.77 12.80 15.25
CA GLN A 430 -6.78 14.04 14.47
C GLN A 430 -8.11 14.77 14.60
N ARG A 431 -9.23 14.07 14.38
CA ARG A 431 -10.56 14.70 14.31
C ARG A 431 -11.20 14.98 15.66
N CYS A 432 -10.82 14.24 16.71
CA CYS A 432 -11.35 14.46 18.05
C CYS A 432 -10.32 15.12 18.95
N LEU A 433 -9.20 14.45 19.26
CA LEU A 433 -8.28 14.94 20.30
C LEU A 433 -7.53 16.21 19.88
N THR A 434 -6.98 16.22 18.66
CA THR A 434 -6.19 17.35 18.15
C THR A 434 -7.10 18.51 17.79
N SER A 435 -8.25 18.26 17.15
CA SER A 435 -9.26 19.30 16.95
C SER A 435 -9.75 19.91 18.27
N PHE A 436 -10.00 19.11 19.31
CA PHE A 436 -10.38 19.63 20.63
C PHE A 436 -9.27 20.51 21.24
N ALA A 437 -8.01 20.06 21.18
CA ALA A 437 -6.89 20.86 21.64
C ALA A 437 -6.76 22.18 20.86
N ARG A 438 -7.01 22.17 19.55
CA ARG A 438 -7.02 23.37 18.69
C ARG A 438 -8.14 24.35 19.01
N VAL A 439 -9.28 23.86 19.53
CA VAL A 439 -10.33 24.75 20.08
C VAL A 439 -9.83 25.44 21.35
N LEU A 440 -9.14 24.70 22.23
CA LEU A 440 -8.58 25.27 23.48
C LEU A 440 -7.46 26.30 23.21
N THR A 441 -6.72 26.14 22.12
CA THR A 441 -5.71 27.12 21.68
C THR A 441 -6.27 28.25 20.82
N PHE A 442 -7.59 28.25 20.57
CA PHE A 442 -8.28 29.21 19.69
C PHE A 442 -7.79 29.20 18.22
N ASP A 443 -7.19 28.09 17.77
CA ASP A 443 -6.73 27.91 16.38
C ASP A 443 -7.87 27.55 15.43
N ILE A 444 -8.97 26.99 15.94
CA ILE A 444 -10.18 26.65 15.18
C ILE A 444 -11.44 27.03 15.94
N THR A 445 -12.55 27.18 15.22
CA THR A 445 -13.85 27.47 15.84
C THR A 445 -14.50 26.20 16.41
N PRO A 446 -15.38 26.32 17.43
CA PRO A 446 -16.17 25.19 17.92
C PRO A 446 -17.04 24.52 16.84
N THR A 447 -17.50 25.31 15.85
CA THR A 447 -18.26 24.78 14.70
C THR A 447 -17.40 23.90 13.81
N GLU A 448 -16.14 24.28 13.57
CA GLU A 448 -15.20 23.47 12.81
C GLU A 448 -14.86 22.16 13.54
N PHE A 449 -14.70 22.21 14.87
CA PHE A 449 -14.57 21.00 15.69
C PHE A 449 -15.79 20.08 15.56
N PHE A 450 -17.01 20.62 15.66
CA PHE A 450 -18.22 19.81 15.54
C PHE A 450 -18.32 19.14 14.15
N ASN A 451 -17.91 19.82 13.09
CA ASN A 451 -17.85 19.24 11.74
C ASN A 451 -16.83 18.09 11.65
N GLN A 452 -15.64 18.24 12.25
CA GLN A 452 -14.65 17.18 12.32
C GLN A 452 -15.16 15.98 13.12
N PHE A 453 -15.81 16.24 14.25
CA PHE A 453 -16.41 15.20 15.09
C PHE A 453 -17.54 14.46 14.38
N LEU A 454 -18.46 15.16 13.69
CA LEU A 454 -19.49 14.53 12.88
C LEU A 454 -18.90 13.69 11.75
N THR A 455 -17.79 14.12 11.15
CA THR A 455 -17.07 13.33 10.14
C THR A 455 -16.52 12.04 10.73
N PHE A 456 -15.93 12.09 11.93
CA PHE A 456 -15.50 10.90 12.66
C PHE A 456 -16.68 9.94 12.94
N ILE A 457 -17.82 10.45 13.41
CA ILE A 457 -19.02 9.62 13.61
C ILE A 457 -19.52 9.02 12.30
N LYS A 458 -19.47 9.76 11.19
CA LYS A 458 -19.82 9.25 9.86
C LYS A 458 -18.91 8.09 9.46
N HIS A 459 -17.60 8.20 9.67
CA HIS A 459 -16.68 7.09 9.41
C HIS A 459 -16.99 5.89 10.29
N LEU A 460 -17.18 6.10 11.60
CA LEU A 460 -17.48 5.02 12.54
C LEU A 460 -18.75 4.23 12.19
N LEU A 461 -19.77 4.89 11.63
CA LEU A 461 -21.07 4.28 11.32
C LEU A 461 -21.18 3.71 9.91
N PHE A 462 -20.54 4.35 8.93
CA PHE A 462 -20.77 4.04 7.51
C PHE A 462 -19.53 3.54 6.77
N TRP A 463 -18.34 3.65 7.37
CA TRP A 463 -17.08 3.24 6.73
C TRP A 463 -16.55 1.96 7.37
N GLN A 464 -15.70 1.27 6.63
CA GLN A 464 -15.06 0.06 7.11
C GLN A 464 -13.77 0.40 7.88
N GLU A 465 -13.62 -0.15 9.06
CA GLU A 465 -12.36 -0.04 9.81
C GLU A 465 -11.35 -1.08 9.29
N GLU A 466 -10.07 -0.70 9.21
CA GLU A 466 -9.04 -1.51 8.53
C GLU A 466 -8.68 -2.84 9.26
N LEU A 467 -8.79 -2.89 10.60
CA LEU A 467 -8.43 -4.05 11.43
C LEU A 467 -9.66 -4.80 11.95
N TYR A 468 -10.77 -4.10 12.22
CA TYR A 468 -11.95 -4.70 12.81
C TYR A 468 -12.66 -5.62 11.80
N GLY A 469 -12.79 -6.90 12.17
CA GLY A 469 -13.70 -7.83 11.50
C GLY A 469 -14.75 -8.29 12.50
N PHE A 470 -16.02 -8.26 12.14
CA PHE A 470 -17.08 -8.66 13.06
C PHE A 470 -16.90 -10.11 13.56
N THR A 471 -16.52 -11.01 12.65
CA THR A 471 -16.23 -12.41 12.98
C THR A 471 -14.90 -12.58 13.72
N ASP A 472 -13.95 -11.65 13.54
CA ASP A 472 -12.58 -11.72 14.06
C ASP A 472 -12.18 -10.38 14.73
N PRO A 473 -12.81 -10.00 15.85
CA PRO A 473 -12.62 -8.68 16.48
C PRO A 473 -11.34 -8.57 17.32
N MET A 474 -10.69 -9.71 17.61
CA MET A 474 -9.58 -9.78 18.58
C MET A 474 -8.35 -8.95 18.17
N PRO A 475 -7.90 -8.94 16.90
CA PRO A 475 -6.78 -8.09 16.48
C PRO A 475 -7.04 -6.61 16.73
N PHE A 476 -8.25 -6.11 16.43
CA PHE A 476 -8.61 -4.71 16.68
C PHE A 476 -8.55 -4.37 18.17
N TRP A 477 -9.17 -5.19 19.02
CA TRP A 477 -9.16 -4.95 20.46
C TRP A 477 -7.74 -4.98 21.03
N TRP A 478 -6.93 -5.98 20.64
CA TRP A 478 -5.54 -6.10 21.10
C TRP A 478 -4.70 -4.89 20.67
N THR A 479 -4.84 -4.42 19.43
CA THR A 479 -4.13 -3.23 18.92
C THR A 479 -4.33 -2.02 19.83
N TYR A 480 -5.58 -1.66 20.09
CA TYR A 480 -5.89 -0.40 20.76
C TYR A 480 -5.87 -0.47 22.29
N GLN A 481 -6.14 -1.65 22.88
CA GLN A 481 -6.19 -1.81 24.34
C GLN A 481 -4.88 -2.28 24.96
N ILE A 482 -4.04 -3.00 24.21
CA ILE A 482 -2.82 -3.61 24.74
C ILE A 482 -1.58 -3.15 23.97
N TYR A 483 -1.54 -3.40 22.66
CA TYR A 483 -0.32 -3.23 21.87
C TYR A 483 0.14 -1.76 21.83
N ILE A 484 -0.71 -0.84 21.38
CA ILE A 484 -0.38 0.59 21.29
C ILE A 484 -0.08 1.19 22.68
N PRO A 485 -0.92 1.02 23.72
CA PRO A 485 -0.62 1.54 25.05
C PRO A 485 0.69 1.02 25.62
N LEU A 486 1.01 -0.27 25.44
CA LEU A 486 2.25 -0.85 25.92
C LEU A 486 3.46 -0.32 25.15
N GLN A 487 3.36 -0.14 23.84
CA GLN A 487 4.41 0.53 23.05
C GLN A 487 4.68 1.94 23.56
N HIS A 488 3.63 2.73 23.82
CA HIS A 488 3.79 4.08 24.40
C HIS A 488 4.37 4.04 25.82
N ALA A 489 3.96 3.11 26.67
CA ALA A 489 4.49 2.95 28.02
C ALA A 489 5.97 2.57 28.01
N LEU A 490 6.37 1.62 27.13
CA LEU A 490 7.77 1.25 26.93
C LEU A 490 8.59 2.43 26.39
N ALA A 491 8.02 3.21 25.46
CA ALA A 491 8.66 4.42 24.96
C ALA A 491 8.96 5.44 26.06
N MET A 492 8.00 5.68 26.94
CA MET A 492 8.17 6.56 28.09
C MET A 492 9.25 6.02 29.04
N TYR A 493 9.17 4.73 29.37
CA TYR A 493 10.12 4.09 30.27
C TYR A 493 11.57 4.17 29.77
N MET A 494 11.78 3.91 28.48
CA MET A 494 13.11 4.02 27.86
C MET A 494 13.58 5.47 27.76
N GLY A 495 12.68 6.41 27.44
CA GLY A 495 12.96 7.84 27.42
C GLY A 495 13.40 8.38 28.79
N ILE A 496 12.79 7.91 29.89
CA ILE A 496 13.17 8.27 31.26
C ILE A 496 14.57 7.75 31.63
N ARG A 497 14.98 6.59 31.09
CA ARG A 497 16.28 5.98 31.38
C ARG A 497 17.44 6.54 30.56
N GLY A 498 17.21 7.51 29.68
CA GLY A 498 18.26 8.10 28.83
C GLY A 498 18.90 7.10 27.85
N VAL A 499 18.26 5.95 27.63
CA VAL A 499 18.71 4.96 26.66
C VAL A 499 18.21 5.41 25.28
N SER A 500 19.12 5.47 24.31
CA SER A 500 18.78 5.74 22.90
C SER A 500 17.57 4.90 22.50
N LYS A 501 16.52 5.51 21.94
CA LYS A 501 15.31 4.79 21.51
C LYS A 501 15.75 3.57 20.68
N PRO A 502 15.56 2.33 21.14
CA PRO A 502 15.66 1.21 20.22
C PRO A 502 14.56 1.40 19.16
N GLU A 503 14.79 0.95 17.93
CA GLU A 503 13.82 1.05 16.82
C GLU A 503 12.51 0.28 17.04
N LEU A 504 12.30 -0.28 18.24
CA LEU A 504 11.05 -0.75 18.84
C LEU A 504 9.85 0.21 18.68
N LEU A 505 10.11 1.48 18.33
CA LEU A 505 9.12 2.56 18.23
C LEU A 505 9.01 3.16 16.84
N ARG A 506 9.45 2.48 15.76
CA ARG A 506 8.99 2.91 14.44
C ARG A 506 7.47 2.69 14.40
N PRO A 507 6.65 3.75 14.27
CA PRO A 507 5.23 3.55 14.02
C PRO A 507 5.07 2.69 12.77
N PHE A 508 4.06 1.83 12.74
CA PHE A 508 3.50 1.28 11.50
C PHE A 508 2.95 2.46 10.69
N SER A 509 3.85 3.14 10.01
CA SER A 509 3.57 4.16 9.02
C SER A 509 4.38 3.77 7.80
N PRO A 510 3.76 3.63 6.63
CA PRO A 510 4.51 3.47 5.40
C PRO A 510 5.47 4.65 5.30
N ARG A 511 6.76 4.35 5.10
CA ARG A 511 7.66 5.36 4.57
C ARG A 511 7.18 5.67 3.16
N ASP A 512 6.82 6.94 2.99
CA ASP A 512 6.91 7.80 1.81
C ASP A 512 5.88 7.65 0.68
N VAL A 513 4.99 8.65 0.57
CA VAL A 513 5.04 9.66 -0.52
C VAL A 513 4.60 11.03 0.02
N THR A 514 5.37 11.59 0.95
CA THR A 514 5.47 13.06 1.09
C THR A 514 6.84 13.46 0.56
N VAL A 515 6.92 13.57 -0.77
CA VAL A 515 7.94 14.43 -1.38
C VAL A 515 7.62 15.86 -0.94
N MET A 516 8.53 16.41 -0.14
CA MET A 516 8.66 17.82 0.24
C MET A 516 7.37 18.56 0.63
N ASP A 517 7.02 18.49 1.91
CA ASP A 517 6.36 19.60 2.59
C ASP A 517 7.39 20.27 3.52
N GLN A 518 8.21 21.13 2.92
CA GLN A 518 8.93 22.17 3.66
C GLN A 518 8.53 23.50 3.02
N ASP A 519 7.58 24.18 3.65
CA ASP A 519 7.41 25.62 3.51
C ASP A 519 8.73 26.30 3.87
N PRO A 520 9.40 27.03 2.95
CA PRO A 520 10.38 28.02 3.36
C PRO A 520 9.62 29.16 4.01
N GLN A 521 9.87 29.32 5.31
CA GLN A 521 9.33 30.37 6.15
C GLN A 521 9.13 31.70 5.42
N THR A 522 7.90 32.20 5.52
CA THR A 522 7.58 33.62 5.49
C THR A 522 8.28 34.32 6.65
N HIS A 523 9.50 34.83 6.44
CA HIS A 523 10.00 35.95 7.22
C HIS A 523 9.77 37.23 6.41
N ASN A 524 8.67 37.92 6.73
CA ASN A 524 8.54 39.32 6.39
C ASN A 524 9.61 40.10 7.15
N SER A 525 10.24 40.98 6.39
CA SER A 525 11.05 42.13 6.77
C SER A 525 10.52 42.90 7.97
N GLU A 526 11.42 43.46 8.79
CA GLU A 526 11.58 44.92 8.91
C GLU A 526 12.95 45.31 9.54
N PRO A 527 13.38 46.58 9.41
CA PRO A 527 14.76 46.96 9.06
C PRO A 527 15.57 47.37 10.30
N TRP A 528 16.90 47.45 10.18
CA TRP A 528 17.70 48.52 10.80
C TRP A 528 19.08 48.63 10.11
N ALA A 529 19.26 49.76 9.44
CA ALA A 529 20.54 50.45 9.46
C ALA A 529 20.38 51.61 10.46
N ARG A 530 21.22 51.57 11.51
CA ARG A 530 21.31 52.46 12.69
C ARG A 530 20.39 52.13 13.85
#